data_AF-A0A2N3AG82-F1
#
_entry.id   AF-A0A2N3AG82-F1
#
_cell.length_a   1.000
_cell.length_b   1.000
_cell.length_c   1.000
_cell.angle_alpha   90.00
_cell.angle_beta   90.00
_cell.angle_gamma   90.00
#
_symmetry.space_group_name_H-M   'P 1'
#
loop_
_entity.id
_entity.type
_entity.pdbx_description
1 polymer ?
#
loop_
_entity_poly.entity_id
_entity_poly.type
_entity_poly.pdbx_seq_one_letter_code
_entity_poly.pdbx_strand_id
1 'polypeptide(L)' 'MNKELVSKLEAIIAKMDIPFYRKTIKNKDNVRWLNRNIAVRNSQNPALPEAMNLIKELL' A
#
# COMPACT_ATOMS: atom_id res chain seq x y z
N MET A 1 4.25 -6.25 -12.65
CA MET A 1 3.42 -5.27 -11.90
C MET A 1 3.51 -3.93 -12.61
N ASN A 2 2.42 -3.16 -12.65
CA ASN A 2 2.43 -1.83 -13.24
C ASN A 2 3.34 -0.91 -12.40
N LYS A 3 4.47 -0.48 -12.98
CA LYS A 3 5.50 0.29 -12.27
C LYS A 3 4.98 1.65 -11.80
N GLU A 4 4.09 2.28 -12.56
CA GLU A 4 3.56 3.60 -12.22
C GLU A 4 2.65 3.52 -10.98
N LEU A 5 1.74 2.55 -10.95
CA LEU A 5 0.87 2.30 -9.79
C LEU A 5 1.67 1.90 -8.54
N VAL A 6 2.74 1.12 -8.72
CA VAL A 6 3.66 0.77 -7.63
C VAL A 6 4.32 2.02 -7.06
N SER A 7 4.93 2.87 -7.88
CA SER A 7 5.58 4.10 -7.39
C SER A 7 4.60 5.04 -6.69
N LYS A 8 3.38 5.19 -7.23
CA LYS A 8 2.32 5.98 -6.59
C LYS A 8 1.93 5.41 -5.22
N LEU A 9 1.72 4.10 -5.14
CA LEU A 9 1.37 3.43 -3.89
C LEU A 9 2.50 3.55 -2.86
N GLU A 10 3.75 3.33 -3.26
CA GLU A 10 4.94 3.49 -2.39
C GLU A 10 5.05 4.92 -1.82
N ALA A 11 4.79 5.94 -2.64
CA ALA A 11 4.80 7.34 -2.20
C ALA A 11 3.73 7.64 -1.14
N ILE A 12 2.54 7.06 -1.27
CA ILE A 12 1.45 7.21 -0.29
C ILE A 12 1.80 6.49 1.02
N ILE A 13 2.17 5.21 0.92
CA ILE A 13 2.42 4.37 2.10
C ILE A 13 3.72 4.72 2.83
N ALA A 14 4.62 5.49 2.20
CA ALA A 14 5.83 5.99 2.84
C ALA A 14 5.54 6.74 4.15
N LYS A 15 4.43 7.50 4.20
CA LYS A 15 4.00 8.29 5.35
C LYS A 15 3.00 7.58 6.28
N MET A 16 2.66 6.33 6.00
CA MET A 16 1.72 5.54 6.79
C MET A 16 2.41 4.72 7.88
N ASP A 17 1.64 4.30 8.89
CA ASP A 17 2.08 3.38 9.92
C ASP A 17 2.08 1.95 9.39
N ILE A 18 3.20 1.59 8.74
CA ILE A 18 3.44 0.30 8.08
C ILE A 18 4.89 -0.09 8.36
N PRO A 19 5.21 -1.38 8.61
CA PRO A 19 6.59 -1.82 8.76
C PRO A 19 7.45 -1.43 7.57
N PHE A 20 8.68 -0.95 7.80
CA PHE A 20 9.56 -0.40 6.76
C PHE A 20 9.71 -1.32 5.54
N TYR A 21 9.92 -2.62 5.75
CA TYR A 21 10.06 -3.62 4.68
C TYR A 21 8.77 -3.90 3.88
N ARG A 22 7.61 -3.43 4.35
CA ARG A 22 6.32 -3.49 3.64
C ARG A 22 6.04 -2.24 2.82
N LYS A 23 6.84 -1.16 2.99
CA LYS A 23 6.73 0.07 2.20
C LYS A 23 7.37 -0.04 0.82
N THR A 24 8.16 -1.09 0.57
CA THR A 24 8.70 -1.41 -0.75
C THR A 24 7.94 -2.59 -1.35
N ILE A 25 7.40 -2.41 -2.55
CA ILE A 25 6.53 -3.37 -3.21
C ILE A 25 7.30 -4.05 -4.35
N LYS A 26 7.87 -5.22 -4.05
CA LYS A 26 8.68 -5.98 -5.01
C LYS A 26 7.90 -7.09 -5.71
N ASN A 27 6.84 -7.58 -5.07
CA ASN A 27 6.06 -8.72 -5.55
C ASN A 27 4.59 -8.63 -5.11
N LYS A 28 3.77 -9.55 -5.64
CA LYS A 28 2.34 -9.64 -5.28
C LYS A 28 2.11 -9.95 -3.81
N ASP A 29 3.05 -10.54 -3.10
CA ASP A 29 2.89 -10.84 -1.67
C ASP A 29 2.98 -9.58 -0.80
N ASN A 30 3.73 -8.56 -1.21
CA ASN A 30 3.66 -7.23 -0.60
C ASN A 30 2.26 -6.64 -0.75
N VAL A 31 1.70 -6.68 -1.95
CA VAL A 31 0.36 -6.13 -2.26
C VAL A 31 -0.73 -6.86 -1.46
N ARG A 32 -0.69 -8.20 -1.42
CA ARG A 32 -1.63 -9.01 -0.64
C ARG A 32 -1.54 -8.72 0.86
N TRP A 33 -0.33 -8.52 1.37
CA TRP A 33 -0.15 -8.16 2.77
C TRP A 33 -0.74 -6.78 3.06
N LEU A 34 -0.50 -5.80 2.20
CA LEU A 34 -1.07 -4.45 2.33
C LEU A 34 -2.60 -4.51 2.32
N ASN A 35 -3.21 -5.21 1.36
CA ASN A 35 -4.67 -5.37 1.28
C ASN A 35 -5.30 -5.90 2.58
N ARG A 36 -4.57 -6.75 3.33
CA ARG A 36 -5.06 -7.35 4.58
C ARG A 36 -4.78 -6.49 5.82
N ASN A 37 -3.70 -5.72 5.82
CA ASN A 37 -3.14 -5.13 7.05
C ASN A 37 -3.11 -3.60 7.06
N ILE A 38 -3.15 -2.93 5.91
CA ILE A 38 -2.94 -1.48 5.84
C ILE A 38 -3.94 -0.69 6.70
N ALA A 39 -5.19 -1.15 6.78
CA ALA A 39 -6.25 -0.49 7.55
C ALA A 39 -6.10 -0.66 9.08
N VAL A 40 -5.37 -1.66 9.57
CA VAL A 40 -5.29 -2.01 11.01
C VAL A 40 -4.79 -0.84 11.87
N ARG A 41 -3.77 -0.12 11.38
CA ARG A 41 -3.17 1.03 12.07
C ARG A 41 -3.41 2.37 11.35
N ASN A 42 -4.11 2.35 10.22
CA ASN A 42 -4.29 3.53 9.38
C ASN A 42 -5.77 3.83 9.06
N SER A 43 -6.72 3.28 9.81
CA SER A 43 -8.16 3.46 9.56
C SER A 43 -8.61 4.92 9.54
N GLN A 44 -7.94 5.79 10.29
CA GLN A 44 -8.19 7.25 10.34
C GLN A 44 -7.25 8.05 9.41
N ASN A 45 -6.39 7.39 8.64
CA ASN A 45 -5.47 8.09 7.74
C ASN A 45 -6.23 8.56 6.48
N PRO A 46 -6.21 9.87 6.14
CA PRO A 46 -6.95 10.40 5.00
C PRO A 46 -6.49 9.82 3.65
N ALA A 47 -5.27 9.30 3.56
CA ALA A 47 -4.75 8.68 2.34
C ALA A 47 -5.08 7.18 2.22
N LEU A 48 -5.70 6.57 3.25
CA LEU A 48 -6.06 5.15 3.23
C LEU A 48 -6.99 4.77 2.05
N PRO A 49 -8.06 5.54 1.73
CA PRO A 49 -8.93 5.19 0.62
C PRO A 49 -8.20 5.13 -0.73
N GLU A 50 -7.30 6.08 -0.98
CA GLU A 50 -6.48 6.12 -2.18
C GLU A 50 -5.52 4.93 -2.27
N ALA A 51 -4.81 4.64 -1.16
CA ALA A 51 -3.93 3.48 -1.08
C ALA A 51 -4.67 2.16 -1.36
N MET A 52 -5.86 1.99 -0.79
CA MET A 52 -6.69 0.80 -1.00
C MET A 52 -7.15 0.63 -2.44
N ASN A 53 -7.45 1.71 -3.16
CA ASN A 53 -7.80 1.65 -4.57
C ASN A 53 -6.60 1.16 -5.42
N LEU A 54 -5.42 1.76 -5.21
CA LEU A 54 -4.19 1.33 -5.89
C LEU A 54 -3.82 -0.13 -5.58
N ILE A 55 -4.01 -0.58 -4.33
CA ILE A 55 -3.80 -1.98 -3.94
C ILE A 55 -4.73 -2.91 -4.72
N LYS A 56 -6.01 -2.56 -4.90
CA LYS A 56 -6.98 -3.36 -5.66
C LYS A 56 -6.59 -3.46 -7.14
N GLU A 57 -6.09 -2.38 -7.74
CA GLU A 57 -5.63 -2.38 -9.13
C GLU A 57 -4.36 -3.21 -9.35
N LEU A 58 -3.55 -3.41 -8.30
CA LEU A 58 -2.30 -4.16 -8.35
C LEU A 58 -2.43 -5.67 -8.04
N LEU A 59 -3.61 -6.13 -7.58
CA LEU A 59 -3.89 -7.54 -7.28
C LEU A 59 -4.08 -8.36 -8.56
#